data_AF-A0A5C7MMR8-F1
#
_entry.id   AF-A0A5C7MMR8-F1
#
_cell.length_a   1.000
_cell.length_b   1.000
_cell.length_c   1.000
_cell.angle_alpha   90.00
_cell.angle_beta   90.00
_cell.angle_gamma   90.00
#
_symmetry.space_group_name_H-M   'P 1'
#
loop_
_entity.id
_entity.type
_entity.pdbx_description
1 polymer ?
#
loop_
_entity_poly.entity_id
_entity_poly.type
_entity_poly.pdbx_seq_one_letter_code
_entity_poly.pdbx_strand_id
1 'polypeptide(L)'
;MTDSARVKKLAREYMAAHPGVRYQQALDAVQSDPPGTAAGDEEWLHILGGIPTEEELSARWAASAASPILRLPAGMRTDQGADERGIRPDIVWVDLAAQALGGKGSHIAYAGRTGSGMTYALRGLVTGLAAAYGPDRVQFALADYWGRDTFRPCAAFPHIAFSAARMAHNTESMEAFVALIHSEIKRRRQQLGSCRDIHEYRAFSATGQAEPLPDLISIFADVNEQLLWESPRTRQLVEQIAREGHCLGIHLVLASQKPMRTISAMRLVDVRIALRLDHEDSKLFIGSDEAATIRAESRGIGYLRTAHSDGDSLVPLRTFDVGAPAAEHLWKRVSSMPTSPTYRIAEPSAAG
;
A
#
# COMPACT_ATOMS: atom_id res chain seq x y z
N MET A 1 -25.26 9.99 -0.78
CA MET A 1 -25.64 10.70 -2.04
C MET A 1 -24.77 10.34 -3.23
N THR A 2 -23.49 10.02 -3.04
CA THR A 2 -22.52 9.70 -4.12
C THR A 2 -22.81 8.38 -4.85
N ASP A 3 -23.43 7.42 -4.17
CA ASP A 3 -23.73 6.08 -4.69
C ASP A 3 -24.80 6.10 -5.80
N SER A 4 -25.78 7.00 -5.67
CA SER A 4 -26.87 7.16 -6.65
C SER A 4 -26.39 7.66 -8.02
N ALA A 5 -25.32 8.49 -8.06
CA ALA A 5 -24.78 8.98 -9.32
C ALA A 5 -23.99 7.91 -10.07
N ARG A 6 -23.26 7.05 -9.33
CA ARG A 6 -22.51 5.91 -9.88
C ARG A 6 -23.44 4.86 -10.47
N VAL A 7 -24.48 4.47 -9.74
CA VAL A 7 -25.48 3.48 -10.17
C VAL A 7 -26.21 3.93 -11.44
N LYS A 8 -26.61 5.22 -11.51
CA LYS A 8 -27.26 5.77 -12.71
C LYS A 8 -26.34 5.81 -13.94
N LYS A 9 -25.04 6.02 -13.73
CA LYS A 9 -24.04 5.97 -14.82
C LYS A 9 -23.88 4.55 -15.35
N LEU A 10 -23.69 3.58 -14.45
CA LEU A 10 -23.55 2.16 -14.80
C LEU A 10 -24.79 1.59 -15.49
N ALA A 11 -26.00 2.00 -15.09
CA ALA A 11 -27.24 1.60 -15.77
C ALA A 11 -27.32 2.09 -17.22
N ARG A 12 -26.77 3.28 -17.52
CA ARG A 12 -26.69 3.79 -18.89
C ARG A 12 -25.68 3.03 -19.73
N GLU A 13 -24.54 2.66 -19.14
CA GLU A 13 -23.51 1.84 -19.79
C GLU A 13 -24.03 0.41 -20.06
N TYR A 14 -24.77 -0.17 -19.11
CA TYR A 14 -25.42 -1.49 -19.26
C TYR A 14 -26.44 -1.51 -20.40
N MET A 15 -27.26 -0.46 -20.53
CA MET A 15 -28.20 -0.30 -21.64
C MET A 15 -27.51 -0.14 -23.00
N ALA A 16 -26.36 0.54 -23.04
CA ALA A 16 -25.58 0.69 -24.27
C ALA A 16 -25.00 -0.67 -24.74
N ALA A 17 -24.66 -1.55 -23.81
CA ALA A 17 -24.18 -2.90 -24.09
C ALA A 17 -25.29 -3.92 -24.40
N HIS A 18 -26.53 -3.67 -23.96
CA HIS A 18 -27.67 -4.59 -24.13
C HIS A 18 -28.89 -3.90 -24.77
N PRO A 19 -28.93 -3.82 -26.12
CA PRO A 19 -30.02 -3.18 -26.85
C PRO A 19 -31.37 -3.80 -26.51
N GLY A 20 -32.33 -2.98 -26.08
CA GLY A 20 -33.70 -3.42 -25.72
C GLY A 20 -33.98 -3.54 -24.22
N VAL A 21 -32.95 -3.47 -23.36
CA VAL A 21 -33.13 -3.42 -21.90
C VAL A 21 -33.64 -2.03 -21.47
N ARG A 22 -34.69 -1.99 -20.65
CA ARG A 22 -35.26 -0.73 -20.12
C ARG A 22 -34.44 -0.21 -18.93
N TYR A 23 -34.45 1.10 -18.72
CA TYR A 23 -33.65 1.73 -17.67
C TYR A 23 -33.88 1.19 -16.25
N GLN A 24 -35.13 0.87 -15.88
CA GLN A 24 -35.40 0.27 -14.57
C GLN A 24 -34.83 -1.14 -14.45
N GLN A 25 -34.91 -1.95 -15.52
CA GLN A 25 -34.30 -3.28 -15.56
C GLN A 25 -32.76 -3.19 -15.53
N ALA A 26 -32.19 -2.15 -16.14
CA ALA A 26 -30.76 -1.88 -16.07
C ALA A 26 -30.33 -1.38 -14.67
N LEU A 27 -31.16 -0.59 -13.98
CA LEU A 27 -30.93 -0.21 -12.58
C LEU A 27 -31.01 -1.43 -11.67
N ASP A 28 -32.06 -2.23 -11.80
CA ASP A 28 -32.26 -3.43 -10.99
C ASP A 28 -31.12 -4.44 -11.26
N ALA A 29 -30.67 -4.59 -12.51
CA ALA A 29 -29.51 -5.40 -12.87
C ALA A 29 -28.20 -4.84 -12.28
N VAL A 30 -27.96 -3.53 -12.35
CA VAL A 30 -26.77 -2.89 -11.77
C VAL A 30 -26.79 -2.87 -10.24
N GLN A 31 -27.97 -2.93 -9.62
CA GLN A 31 -28.12 -2.97 -8.17
C GLN A 31 -28.08 -4.39 -7.61
N SER A 32 -28.54 -5.38 -8.39
CA SER A 32 -28.45 -6.81 -8.04
C SER A 32 -27.10 -7.43 -8.39
N ASP A 33 -26.45 -6.95 -9.46
CA ASP A 33 -25.15 -7.41 -9.96
C ASP A 33 -24.41 -6.24 -10.69
N PRO A 34 -23.82 -5.28 -9.94
CA PRO A 34 -23.18 -4.10 -10.53
C PRO A 34 -22.07 -4.48 -11.52
N PRO A 35 -22.05 -3.96 -12.77
CA PRO A 35 -21.02 -4.29 -13.76
C PRO A 35 -19.63 -4.01 -13.20
N GLY A 36 -18.90 -5.08 -12.91
CA GLY A 36 -17.78 -5.10 -11.97
C GLY A 36 -17.78 -6.39 -11.16
N THR A 37 -18.93 -6.76 -10.57
CA THR A 37 -19.14 -7.97 -9.75
C THR A 37 -19.19 -9.26 -10.58
N ALA A 38 -18.18 -9.47 -11.42
CA ALA A 38 -17.77 -10.84 -11.65
C ALA A 38 -17.44 -11.45 -10.27
N ALA A 39 -17.63 -12.75 -10.11
CA ALA A 39 -17.24 -13.55 -8.93
C ALA A 39 -15.74 -13.44 -8.52
N GLY A 40 -15.00 -12.47 -9.08
CA GLY A 40 -13.65 -12.02 -8.70
C GLY A 40 -13.58 -10.76 -7.82
N ASP A 41 -14.66 -10.01 -7.62
CA ASP A 41 -14.62 -8.73 -6.87
C ASP A 41 -14.49 -8.89 -5.34
N GLU A 42 -14.87 -10.06 -4.80
CA GLU A 42 -14.65 -10.46 -3.41
C GLU A 42 -13.56 -11.54 -3.29
N GLU A 43 -12.99 -11.98 -4.39
CA GLU A 43 -12.02 -13.07 -4.41
C GLU A 43 -10.76 -12.72 -3.61
N TRP A 44 -10.32 -11.46 -3.68
CA TRP A 44 -9.24 -10.99 -2.84
C TRP A 44 -9.59 -11.05 -1.34
N LEU A 45 -10.84 -10.80 -0.97
CA LEU A 45 -11.29 -10.96 0.42
C LEU A 45 -11.28 -12.42 0.82
N HIS A 46 -11.83 -13.32 -0.01
CA HIS A 46 -11.79 -14.75 0.26
C HIS A 46 -10.36 -15.26 0.45
N ILE A 47 -9.41 -14.83 -0.38
CA ILE A 47 -8.01 -15.23 -0.26
C ILE A 47 -7.34 -14.59 0.97
N LEU A 48 -7.76 -13.40 1.40
CA LEU A 48 -7.41 -12.81 2.71
C LEU A 48 -8.13 -13.49 3.91
N GLY A 49 -8.92 -14.54 3.66
CA GLY A 49 -9.66 -15.31 4.67
C GLY A 49 -11.07 -14.78 4.95
N GLY A 50 -11.66 -14.02 4.03
CA GLY A 50 -12.94 -13.34 4.19
C GLY A 50 -12.87 -12.09 5.06
N ILE A 51 -14.03 -11.59 5.49
CA ILE A 51 -14.11 -10.53 6.51
C ILE A 51 -14.04 -11.22 7.88
N PRO A 52 -12.95 -11.08 8.64
CA PRO A 52 -12.81 -11.75 9.92
C PRO A 52 -13.78 -11.16 10.95
N THR A 53 -14.15 -11.98 11.91
CA THR A 53 -14.69 -11.54 13.20
C THR A 53 -13.64 -10.75 13.98
N GLU A 54 -14.05 -10.02 15.02
CA GLU A 54 -13.12 -9.33 15.93
C GLU A 54 -12.15 -10.31 16.60
N GLU A 55 -12.65 -11.47 17.02
CA GLU A 55 -11.84 -12.52 17.65
C GLU A 55 -10.82 -13.11 16.68
N GLU A 56 -11.22 -13.42 15.44
CA GLU A 56 -10.31 -13.91 14.41
C GLU A 56 -9.23 -12.88 14.03
N LEU A 57 -9.63 -11.60 13.92
CA LEU A 57 -8.68 -10.53 13.61
C LEU A 57 -7.71 -10.30 14.77
N SER A 58 -8.21 -10.30 16.01
CA SER A 58 -7.38 -10.20 17.21
C SER A 58 -6.38 -11.35 17.32
N ALA A 59 -6.83 -12.59 17.11
CA ALA A 59 -5.98 -13.77 17.12
C ALA A 59 -4.91 -13.71 16.02
N ARG A 60 -5.29 -13.29 14.81
CA ARG A 60 -4.37 -13.08 13.69
C ARG A 60 -3.30 -12.04 14.02
N TRP A 61 -3.71 -10.90 14.59
CA TRP A 61 -2.79 -9.84 14.99
C TRP A 61 -1.82 -10.30 16.07
N ALA A 62 -2.31 -11.00 17.10
CA ALA A 62 -1.48 -11.57 18.16
C ALA A 62 -0.44 -12.56 17.61
N ALA A 63 -0.85 -13.44 16.69
CA ALA A 63 0.08 -14.39 16.05
C ALA A 63 1.14 -13.68 15.19
N SER A 64 0.77 -12.58 14.54
CA SER A 64 1.67 -11.83 13.67
C SER A 64 2.69 -10.95 14.42
N ALA A 65 2.41 -10.59 15.68
CA ALA A 65 3.20 -9.64 16.46
C ALA A 65 4.66 -10.10 16.66
N ALA A 66 4.86 -11.42 16.85
CA ALA A 66 6.18 -12.02 17.05
C ALA A 66 6.89 -12.41 15.73
N SER A 67 6.26 -12.21 14.57
CA SER A 67 6.87 -12.60 13.29
C SER A 67 8.15 -11.79 13.05
N PRO A 68 9.30 -12.44 12.77
CA PRO A 68 10.52 -11.73 12.42
C PRO A 68 10.44 -11.10 11.02
N ILE A 69 9.54 -11.62 10.18
CA ILE A 69 9.38 -11.24 8.77
C ILE A 69 8.11 -10.40 8.61
N LEU A 70 8.23 -9.27 7.93
CA LEU A 70 7.08 -8.51 7.44
C LEU A 70 6.87 -8.83 5.96
N ARG A 71 5.76 -9.51 5.64
CA ARG A 71 5.35 -9.78 4.27
C ARG A 71 4.23 -8.86 3.85
N LEU A 72 4.42 -8.21 2.72
CA LEU A 72 3.46 -7.32 2.09
C LEU A 72 2.58 -8.08 1.10
N PRO A 73 1.25 -7.98 1.19
CA PRO A 73 0.37 -8.55 0.19
C PRO A 73 0.27 -7.60 -1.01
N ALA A 74 1.01 -7.88 -2.10
CA ALA A 74 1.12 -6.97 -3.26
C ALA A 74 -0.11 -7.01 -4.17
N GLY A 75 -0.82 -8.14 -4.19
CA GLY A 75 -2.01 -8.35 -5.01
C GLY A 75 -2.23 -9.82 -5.31
N MET A 76 -3.22 -10.12 -6.12
CA MET A 76 -3.50 -11.45 -6.63
C MET A 76 -2.70 -11.70 -7.90
N ARG A 77 -2.04 -12.85 -8.02
CA ARG A 77 -1.34 -13.25 -9.24
C ARG A 77 -2.35 -13.45 -10.39
N THR A 78 -2.02 -13.16 -11.65
CA THR A 78 -3.00 -13.25 -12.77
C THR A 78 -2.61 -14.15 -13.93
N ASP A 79 -1.40 -14.70 -13.93
CA ASP A 79 -0.92 -15.69 -14.92
C ASP A 79 -1.24 -17.14 -14.57
N GLN A 80 -1.75 -17.39 -13.36
CA GLN A 80 -2.19 -18.72 -12.93
C GLN A 80 -3.71 -18.81 -12.99
N GLY A 81 -4.20 -19.76 -13.79
CA GLY A 81 -5.62 -20.15 -13.76
C GLY A 81 -5.97 -20.88 -12.47
N ALA A 82 -7.26 -21.15 -12.27
CA ALA A 82 -7.68 -22.01 -11.17
C ALA A 82 -7.04 -23.40 -11.33
N ASP A 83 -6.54 -24.00 -10.24
CA ASP A 83 -6.04 -25.37 -10.28
C ASP A 83 -7.16 -26.38 -10.60
N GLU A 84 -6.84 -27.66 -10.77
CA GLU A 84 -7.83 -28.73 -11.04
C GLU A 84 -8.94 -28.84 -9.96
N ARG A 85 -8.75 -28.19 -8.81
CA ARG A 85 -9.70 -28.13 -7.70
C ARG A 85 -10.53 -26.84 -7.71
N GLY A 86 -10.32 -25.96 -8.68
CA GLY A 86 -11.01 -24.68 -8.82
C GLY A 86 -10.47 -23.57 -7.92
N ILE A 87 -9.30 -23.76 -7.28
CA ILE A 87 -8.69 -22.76 -6.40
C ILE A 87 -7.93 -21.74 -7.25
N ARG A 88 -8.35 -20.48 -7.16
CA ARG A 88 -7.86 -19.34 -7.93
C ARG A 88 -6.60 -18.69 -7.29
N PRO A 89 -5.91 -17.73 -7.94
CA PRO A 89 -4.47 -17.53 -7.78
C PRO A 89 -4.04 -16.98 -6.41
N ASP A 90 -2.89 -17.45 -5.95
CA ASP A 90 -2.27 -17.06 -4.67
C ASP A 90 -2.00 -15.56 -4.57
N ILE A 91 -2.05 -15.03 -3.33
CA ILE A 91 -1.54 -13.69 -3.03
C ILE A 91 -0.04 -13.66 -3.31
N VAL A 92 0.38 -12.66 -4.07
CA VAL A 92 1.79 -12.32 -4.25
C VAL A 92 2.26 -11.63 -2.98
N TRP A 93 2.90 -12.40 -2.09
CA TRP A 93 3.55 -11.87 -0.89
C TRP A 93 4.98 -11.42 -1.19
N VAL A 94 5.33 -10.22 -0.74
CA VAL A 94 6.67 -9.65 -0.87
C VAL A 94 7.29 -9.52 0.52
N ASP A 95 8.40 -10.20 0.75
CA ASP A 95 9.17 -10.07 1.99
C ASP A 95 9.93 -8.73 2.02
N LEU A 96 9.58 -7.85 2.96
CA LEU A 96 10.19 -6.52 3.09
C LEU A 96 11.49 -6.50 3.91
N ALA A 97 12.02 -7.65 4.31
CA ALA A 97 13.37 -7.72 4.85
C ALA A 97 14.39 -7.20 3.82
N ALA A 98 15.49 -6.64 4.32
CA ALA A 98 16.59 -6.21 3.47
C ALA A 98 17.15 -7.41 2.69
N GLN A 99 17.70 -7.16 1.49
CA GLN A 99 18.25 -8.23 0.66
C GLN A 99 19.40 -8.98 1.34
N ALA A 100 20.21 -8.28 2.14
CA ALA A 100 21.27 -8.89 2.95
C ALA A 100 20.74 -9.93 3.96
N LEU A 101 19.44 -9.92 4.26
CA LEU A 101 18.74 -10.85 5.14
C LEU A 101 17.86 -11.85 4.36
N GLY A 102 17.99 -11.91 3.03
CA GLY A 102 17.24 -12.82 2.16
C GLY A 102 15.84 -12.34 1.75
N GLY A 103 15.46 -11.11 2.12
CA GLY A 103 14.20 -10.50 1.69
C GLY A 103 14.23 -9.96 0.26
N LYS A 104 13.11 -9.39 -0.20
CA LYS A 104 12.97 -8.81 -1.55
C LYS A 104 13.29 -7.32 -1.62
N GLY A 105 13.56 -6.69 -0.47
CA GLY A 105 13.94 -5.29 -0.34
C GLY A 105 12.96 -4.50 0.53
N SER A 106 13.49 -3.53 1.28
CA SER A 106 12.74 -2.83 2.33
C SER A 106 11.91 -1.64 1.86
N HIS A 107 12.06 -1.25 0.60
CA HIS A 107 11.40 -0.08 0.03
C HIS A 107 10.67 -0.45 -1.26
N ILE A 108 9.62 0.29 -1.56
CA ILE A 108 8.66 -0.02 -2.61
C ILE A 108 8.41 1.21 -3.46
N ALA A 109 8.33 1.03 -4.77
CA ALA A 109 7.86 2.06 -5.67
C ALA A 109 6.64 1.57 -6.45
N TYR A 110 5.66 2.46 -6.57
CA TYR A 110 4.54 2.35 -7.49
C TYR A 110 4.71 3.38 -8.60
N ALA A 111 4.48 2.95 -9.84
CA ALA A 111 4.35 3.84 -10.97
C ALA A 111 3.09 3.48 -11.77
N GLY A 112 2.29 4.49 -12.09
CA GLY A 112 1.07 4.28 -12.87
C GLY A 112 0.41 5.59 -13.28
N ARG A 113 0.08 5.72 -14.56
CA ARG A 113 -0.55 6.94 -15.09
C ARG A 113 -1.95 7.15 -14.50
N THR A 114 -2.49 8.36 -14.64
CA THR A 114 -3.84 8.68 -14.17
C THR A 114 -4.88 7.66 -14.70
N GLY A 115 -5.72 7.16 -13.80
CA GLY A 115 -6.76 6.17 -14.12
C GLY A 115 -6.28 4.71 -14.14
N SER A 116 -4.99 4.44 -13.93
CA SER A 116 -4.43 3.08 -13.83
C SER A 116 -4.89 2.29 -12.60
N GLY A 117 -5.38 2.98 -11.57
CA GLY A 117 -5.79 2.37 -10.30
C GLY A 117 -4.81 2.58 -9.14
N MET A 118 -3.76 3.39 -9.28
CA MET A 118 -2.73 3.60 -8.24
C MET A 118 -3.30 3.97 -6.86
N THR A 119 -4.27 4.88 -6.79
CA THR A 119 -4.96 5.22 -5.53
C THR A 119 -5.61 3.99 -4.87
N TYR A 120 -6.23 3.11 -5.67
CA TYR A 120 -6.82 1.87 -5.17
C TYR A 120 -5.74 0.87 -4.75
N ALA A 121 -4.64 0.77 -5.49
CA ALA A 121 -3.50 -0.07 -5.14
C ALA A 121 -2.92 0.32 -3.77
N LEU A 122 -2.71 1.61 -3.51
CA LEU A 122 -2.20 2.10 -2.22
C LEU A 122 -3.18 1.86 -1.07
N ARG A 123 -4.49 2.06 -1.31
CA ARG A 123 -5.53 1.68 -0.33
C ARG A 123 -5.53 0.17 -0.07
N GLY A 124 -5.37 -0.63 -1.12
CA GLY A 124 -5.27 -2.08 -1.06
C GLY A 124 -4.08 -2.52 -0.23
N LEU A 125 -2.92 -1.88 -0.42
CA LEU A 125 -1.73 -2.10 0.38
C LEU A 125 -1.98 -1.84 1.87
N VAL A 126 -2.51 -0.65 2.22
CA VAL A 126 -2.81 -0.29 3.62
C VAL A 126 -3.84 -1.25 4.22
N THR A 127 -4.88 -1.58 3.47
CA THR A 127 -5.95 -2.50 3.89
C THR A 127 -5.43 -3.92 4.11
N GLY A 128 -4.66 -4.46 3.16
CA GLY A 128 -4.12 -5.81 3.23
C GLY A 128 -3.13 -5.97 4.39
N LEU A 129 -2.27 -4.97 4.62
CA LEU A 129 -1.37 -4.96 5.78
C LEU A 129 -2.15 -4.86 7.10
N ALA A 130 -3.14 -3.98 7.21
CA ALA A 130 -3.95 -3.86 8.42
C ALA A 130 -4.82 -5.11 8.70
N ALA A 131 -5.23 -5.83 7.64
CA ALA A 131 -5.94 -7.10 7.76
C ALA A 131 -5.02 -8.28 8.14
N ALA A 132 -3.71 -8.16 7.92
CA ALA A 132 -2.73 -9.19 8.22
C ALA A 132 -2.00 -8.97 9.55
N TYR A 133 -1.74 -7.71 9.92
CA TYR A 133 -0.90 -7.33 11.06
C TYR A 133 -1.60 -6.33 11.96
N GLY A 134 -1.40 -6.44 13.27
CA GLY A 134 -1.91 -5.47 14.25
C GLY A 134 -1.08 -4.18 14.32
N PRO A 135 -1.59 -3.14 14.99
CA PRO A 135 -0.91 -1.85 15.13
C PRO A 135 0.41 -1.94 15.93
N ASP A 136 0.56 -2.94 16.79
CA ASP A 136 1.84 -3.20 17.50
C ASP A 136 2.92 -3.77 16.58
N ARG A 137 2.54 -4.21 15.37
CA ARG A 137 3.45 -4.76 14.36
C ARG A 137 3.67 -3.81 13.18
N VAL A 138 2.62 -3.14 12.71
CA VAL A 138 2.67 -2.23 11.55
C VAL A 138 1.98 -0.92 11.86
N GLN A 139 2.62 0.19 11.49
CA GLN A 139 2.10 1.55 11.60
C GLN A 139 2.28 2.28 10.28
N PHE A 140 1.42 3.26 9.99
CA PHE A 140 1.44 4.02 8.75
C PHE A 140 1.70 5.50 9.00
N ALA A 141 2.60 6.07 8.18
CA ALA A 141 2.74 7.50 8.00
C ALA A 141 2.36 7.83 6.55
N LEU A 142 1.27 8.57 6.36
CA LEU A 142 0.64 8.77 5.05
C LEU A 142 0.80 10.22 4.59
N ALA A 143 1.41 10.43 3.43
CA ALA A 143 1.52 11.73 2.77
C ALA A 143 0.79 11.68 1.41
N ASP A 144 -0.29 12.45 1.26
CA ASP A 144 -1.01 12.63 -0.01
C ASP A 144 -0.79 14.06 -0.53
N TYR A 145 0.02 14.18 -1.60
CA TYR A 145 0.44 15.47 -2.13
C TYR A 145 -0.68 16.23 -2.82
N TRP A 146 -1.31 15.63 -3.82
CA TRP A 146 -2.32 16.32 -4.62
C TRP A 146 -3.72 16.24 -4.02
N GLY A 147 -3.89 15.54 -2.90
CA GLY A 147 -5.05 15.68 -2.05
C GLY A 147 -6.30 15.02 -2.62
N ARG A 148 -6.15 13.82 -3.19
CA ARG A 148 -7.27 13.03 -3.73
C ARG A 148 -8.03 12.26 -2.64
N ASP A 149 -7.79 12.60 -1.38
CA ASP A 149 -8.28 11.86 -0.21
C ASP A 149 -7.97 10.36 -0.36
N THR A 150 -6.75 10.06 -0.81
CA THR A 150 -6.31 8.70 -1.13
C THR A 150 -6.50 7.80 0.08
N PHE A 151 -6.20 8.27 1.28
CA PHE A 151 -6.27 7.44 2.48
C PHE A 151 -7.48 7.71 3.38
N ARG A 152 -8.40 8.61 2.99
CA ARG A 152 -9.59 8.95 3.79
C ARG A 152 -10.39 7.73 4.26
N PRO A 153 -10.62 6.69 3.44
CA PRO A 153 -11.34 5.50 3.92
C PRO A 153 -10.61 4.70 5.01
N CYS A 154 -9.28 4.80 5.08
CA CYS A 154 -8.45 4.10 6.06
C CYS A 154 -8.05 5.00 7.24
N ALA A 155 -8.49 6.26 7.28
CA ALA A 155 -8.04 7.25 8.26
C ALA A 155 -8.38 6.88 9.72
N ALA A 156 -9.40 6.05 9.91
CA ALA A 156 -9.83 5.57 11.23
C ALA A 156 -9.13 4.26 11.66
N PHE A 157 -8.18 3.74 10.88
CA PHE A 157 -7.48 2.51 11.28
C PHE A 157 -6.61 2.77 12.51
N PRO A 158 -6.53 1.80 13.45
CA PRO A 158 -5.67 1.90 14.63
C PRO A 158 -4.18 1.97 14.31
N HIS A 159 -3.81 1.65 13.06
CA HIS A 159 -2.45 1.67 12.53
C HIS A 159 -2.00 3.04 12.00
N ILE A 160 -2.90 4.02 11.89
CA ILE A 160 -2.51 5.34 11.36
C ILE A 160 -1.79 6.13 12.44
N ALA A 161 -0.47 6.18 12.37
CA ALA A 161 0.35 6.96 13.28
C ALA A 161 0.36 8.44 12.91
N PHE A 162 0.40 8.75 11.61
CA PHE A 162 0.32 10.11 11.10
C PHE A 162 -0.23 10.15 9.67
N SER A 163 -0.99 11.20 9.33
CA SER A 163 -1.49 11.40 7.98
C SER A 163 -1.55 12.89 7.64
N ALA A 164 -1.00 13.25 6.49
CA ALA A 164 -1.10 14.58 5.89
C ALA A 164 -1.64 14.46 4.46
N ALA A 165 -2.54 15.36 4.08
CA ALA A 165 -3.18 15.35 2.77
C ALA A 165 -3.21 16.76 2.16
N ARG A 166 -3.40 16.84 0.83
CA ARG A 166 -3.47 18.10 0.07
C ARG A 166 -2.22 18.96 0.22
N MET A 167 -1.06 18.32 0.37
CA MET A 167 0.17 18.97 0.78
C MET A 167 0.83 19.82 -0.32
N ALA A 168 0.48 19.62 -1.60
CA ALA A 168 0.98 20.40 -2.74
C ALA A 168 0.63 21.90 -2.64
N HIS A 169 -0.41 22.25 -1.87
CA HIS A 169 -0.81 23.64 -1.61
C HIS A 169 -0.71 24.01 -0.12
N ASN A 170 -0.11 23.14 0.69
CA ASN A 170 0.00 23.33 2.14
C ASN A 170 1.42 22.94 2.59
N THR A 171 2.34 23.89 2.45
CA THR A 171 3.75 23.73 2.83
C THR A 171 3.92 23.41 4.31
N GLU A 172 3.10 23.97 5.20
CA GLU A 172 3.16 23.69 6.64
C GLU A 172 2.89 22.21 6.94
N SER A 173 1.89 21.61 6.29
CA SER A 173 1.61 20.17 6.42
C SER A 173 2.76 19.31 5.88
N MET A 174 3.45 19.77 4.83
CA MET A 174 4.68 19.13 4.33
C MET A 174 5.79 19.13 5.36
N GLU A 175 6.09 20.29 5.92
CA GLU A 175 7.17 20.46 6.87
C GLU A 175 6.87 19.72 8.16
N ALA A 176 5.62 19.72 8.62
CA ALA A 176 5.17 18.93 9.76
C ALA A 176 5.37 17.43 9.52
N PHE A 177 4.96 16.90 8.37
CA PHE A 177 5.20 15.50 8.01
C PHE A 177 6.70 15.17 8.01
N VAL A 178 7.50 16.01 7.36
CA VAL A 178 8.96 15.80 7.26
C VAL A 178 9.62 15.83 8.65
N ALA A 179 9.30 16.83 9.48
CA ALA A 179 9.83 16.98 10.83
C ALA A 179 9.45 15.81 11.73
N LEU A 180 8.23 15.30 11.61
CA LEU A 180 7.73 14.18 12.38
C LEU A 180 8.47 12.89 12.04
N ILE A 181 8.69 12.59 10.75
CA ILE A 181 9.45 11.39 10.37
C ILE A 181 10.93 11.51 10.73
N HIS A 182 11.54 12.70 10.63
CA HIS A 182 12.91 12.91 11.13
C HIS A 182 13.01 12.66 12.65
N SER A 183 12.02 13.13 13.41
CA SER A 183 11.95 12.91 14.86
C SER A 183 11.82 11.42 15.17
N GLU A 184 11.01 10.70 14.41
CA GLU A 184 10.85 9.25 14.56
C GLU A 184 12.13 8.48 14.20
N ILE A 185 12.85 8.87 13.14
CA ILE A 185 14.17 8.30 12.82
C ILE A 185 15.13 8.48 14.00
N LYS A 186 15.18 9.68 14.60
CA LYS A 186 16.03 9.97 15.75
C LYS A 186 15.63 9.13 16.97
N ARG A 187 14.33 9.05 17.27
CA ARG A 187 13.77 8.28 18.39
C ARG A 187 14.09 6.78 18.24
N ARG A 188 13.88 6.22 17.05
CA ARG A 188 14.19 4.81 16.75
C ARG A 188 15.67 4.51 16.92
N ARG A 189 16.57 5.36 16.39
CA ARG A 189 18.02 5.20 16.62
C ARG A 189 18.40 5.16 18.09
N GLN A 190 17.80 6.03 18.90
CA GLN A 190 18.03 6.03 20.36
C GLN A 190 17.48 4.76 21.02
N GLN A 191 16.27 4.33 20.63
CA GLN A 191 15.62 3.13 21.17
C GLN A 191 16.35 1.85 20.81
N LEU A 192 16.93 1.75 19.60
CA LEU A 192 17.74 0.59 19.19
C LEU A 192 18.96 0.39 20.09
N GLY A 193 19.55 1.48 20.61
CA GLY A 193 20.70 1.42 21.51
C GLY A 193 21.89 0.70 20.87
N SER A 194 22.31 -0.43 21.45
CA SER A 194 23.41 -1.25 20.94
C SER A 194 23.00 -2.28 19.88
N CYS A 195 21.70 -2.45 19.61
CA CYS A 195 21.22 -3.38 18.59
C CYS A 195 21.69 -2.91 17.21
N ARG A 196 22.16 -3.83 16.37
CA ARG A 196 22.64 -3.49 15.02
C ARG A 196 21.52 -3.00 14.11
N ASP A 197 20.33 -3.57 14.26
CA ASP A 197 19.14 -3.27 13.47
C ASP A 197 17.85 -3.61 14.23
N ILE A 198 16.72 -3.37 13.55
CA ILE A 198 15.38 -3.64 14.05
C ILE A 198 15.11 -5.12 14.33
N HIS A 199 15.77 -6.06 13.62
CA HIS A 199 15.54 -7.48 13.83
C HIS A 199 16.17 -7.93 15.16
N GLU A 200 17.39 -7.48 15.43
CA GLU A 200 18.04 -7.69 16.73
C GLU A 200 17.26 -7.00 17.86
N TYR A 201 16.79 -5.77 17.63
CA TYR A 201 15.95 -5.07 18.60
C TYR A 201 14.65 -5.84 18.92
N ARG A 202 13.99 -6.41 17.92
CA ARG A 202 12.76 -7.19 18.11
C ARG A 202 13.00 -8.48 18.86
N ALA A 203 14.10 -9.18 18.57
CA ALA A 203 14.49 -10.36 19.34
C ALA A 203 14.74 -10.01 20.81
N PHE A 204 15.36 -8.86 21.08
CA PHE A 204 15.55 -8.34 22.43
C PHE A 204 14.22 -7.94 23.10
N SER A 205 13.37 -7.17 22.41
CA SER A 205 12.05 -6.75 22.90
C SER A 205 11.13 -7.93 23.21
N ALA A 206 11.20 -9.02 22.44
CA ALA A 206 10.44 -10.25 22.70
C ALA A 206 10.75 -10.92 24.05
N THR A 207 11.88 -10.58 24.69
CA THR A 207 12.20 -11.02 26.07
C THR A 207 11.45 -10.23 27.15
N GLY A 208 10.69 -9.21 26.77
CA GLY A 208 9.98 -8.29 27.69
C GLY A 208 10.87 -7.20 28.28
N GLN A 209 12.13 -7.10 27.85
CA GLN A 209 13.11 -6.13 28.37
C GLN A 209 13.07 -4.76 27.68
N ALA A 210 12.31 -4.62 26.59
CA ALA A 210 12.14 -3.36 25.87
C ALA A 210 10.76 -3.28 25.21
N GLU A 211 10.25 -2.06 25.05
CA GLU A 211 8.97 -1.82 24.38
C GLU A 211 9.00 -2.27 22.91
N PRO A 212 7.93 -2.90 22.40
CA PRO A 212 7.84 -3.26 20.99
C PRO A 212 7.99 -2.05 20.06
N LEU A 213 8.67 -2.27 18.93
CA LEU A 213 8.84 -1.25 17.90
C LEU A 213 8.24 -1.75 16.57
N PRO A 214 7.04 -1.27 16.19
CA PRO A 214 6.38 -1.66 14.94
C PRO A 214 7.16 -1.19 13.71
N ASP A 215 6.97 -1.88 12.59
CA ASP A 215 7.40 -1.38 11.27
C ASP A 215 6.59 -0.14 10.92
N LEU A 216 7.26 0.94 10.51
CA LEU A 216 6.62 2.15 10.00
C LEU A 216 6.63 2.15 8.48
N ILE A 217 5.46 2.06 7.86
CA ILE A 217 5.28 2.18 6.42
C ILE A 217 5.01 3.65 6.09
N SER A 218 6.03 4.33 5.58
CA SER A 218 5.96 5.74 5.19
C SER A 218 5.62 5.85 3.70
N ILE A 219 4.38 6.27 3.41
CA ILE A 219 3.82 6.32 2.05
C ILE A 219 3.77 7.75 1.55
N PHE A 220 4.45 8.03 0.44
CA PHE A 220 4.40 9.29 -0.30
C PHE A 220 3.57 9.06 -1.57
N ALA A 221 2.30 9.44 -1.53
CA ALA A 221 1.33 9.26 -2.60
C ALA A 221 1.28 10.45 -3.55
N ASP A 222 1.17 10.16 -4.85
CA ASP A 222 1.17 11.14 -5.94
C ASP A 222 2.37 12.10 -5.93
N VAL A 223 3.53 11.65 -5.46
CA VAL A 223 4.78 12.42 -5.49
C VAL A 223 5.39 12.36 -6.90
N ASN A 224 6.04 13.44 -7.34
CA ASN A 224 6.79 13.47 -8.59
C ASN A 224 8.20 14.04 -8.39
N GLU A 225 9.05 13.83 -9.39
CA GLU A 225 10.47 14.21 -9.33
C GLU A 225 10.67 15.71 -9.17
N GLN A 226 9.93 16.53 -9.93
CA GLN A 226 10.02 17.99 -9.83
C GLN A 226 9.71 18.47 -8.41
N LEU A 227 8.69 17.91 -7.78
CA LEU A 227 8.30 18.27 -6.42
C LEU A 227 9.42 17.95 -5.42
N LEU A 228 10.09 16.82 -5.56
CA LEU A 228 11.21 16.48 -4.68
C LEU A 228 12.40 17.44 -4.91
N TRP A 229 12.60 17.92 -6.13
CA TRP A 229 13.59 18.97 -6.40
C TRP A 229 13.21 20.32 -5.80
N GLU A 230 11.92 20.69 -5.85
CA GLU A 230 11.38 21.91 -5.26
C GLU A 230 11.32 21.87 -3.73
N SER A 231 11.29 20.67 -3.13
CA SER A 231 11.37 20.46 -1.67
C SER A 231 12.63 19.68 -1.26
N PRO A 232 13.80 20.35 -1.13
CA PRO A 232 15.04 19.71 -0.73
C PRO A 232 14.96 18.93 0.59
N ARG A 233 14.17 19.42 1.56
CA ARG A 233 13.97 18.74 2.85
C ARG A 233 13.24 17.39 2.67
N THR A 234 12.16 17.37 1.88
CA THR A 234 11.46 16.13 1.56
C THR A 234 12.37 15.15 0.81
N ARG A 235 13.13 15.63 -0.18
CA ARG A 235 14.07 14.78 -0.91
C ARG A 235 15.15 14.18 -0.02
N GLN A 236 15.75 14.98 0.87
CA GLN A 236 16.71 14.50 1.85
C GLN A 236 16.10 13.45 2.78
N LEU A 237 14.86 13.64 3.24
CA LEU A 237 14.16 12.64 4.04
C LEU A 237 13.95 11.33 3.27
N VAL A 238 13.46 11.40 2.02
CA VAL A 238 13.26 10.23 1.16
C VAL A 238 14.58 9.48 0.93
N GLU A 239 15.67 10.20 0.63
CA GLU A 239 17.02 9.63 0.49
C GLU A 239 17.55 9.03 1.79
N GLN A 240 17.27 9.67 2.93
CA GLN A 240 17.64 9.16 4.25
C GLN A 240 16.91 7.86 4.57
N ILE A 241 15.58 7.81 4.43
CA ILE A 241 14.79 6.60 4.67
C ILE A 241 15.26 5.46 3.76
N ALA A 242 15.49 5.73 2.47
CA ALA A 242 15.96 4.70 1.55
C ALA A 242 17.33 4.11 1.95
N ARG A 243 18.21 4.91 2.56
CA ARG A 243 19.56 4.49 2.95
C ARG A 243 19.59 3.70 4.26
N GLU A 244 18.80 4.10 5.26
CA GLU A 244 18.93 3.55 6.63
C GLU A 244 17.62 3.04 7.23
N GLY A 245 16.49 3.22 6.53
CA GLY A 245 15.16 2.83 7.02
C GLY A 245 15.07 1.34 7.33
N HIS A 246 15.73 0.49 6.53
CA HIS A 246 15.78 -0.96 6.77
C HIS A 246 16.36 -1.33 8.16
N CYS A 247 17.39 -0.62 8.63
CA CYS A 247 17.94 -0.81 9.98
C CYS A 247 16.96 -0.40 11.07
N LEU A 248 16.06 0.56 10.80
CA LEU A 248 15.16 1.18 11.77
C LEU A 248 13.74 0.62 11.74
N GLY A 249 13.45 -0.33 10.84
CA GLY A 249 12.08 -0.79 10.58
C GLY A 249 11.19 0.32 9.99
N ILE A 250 11.77 1.18 9.14
CA ILE A 250 11.04 2.20 8.38
C ILE A 250 11.10 1.82 6.91
N HIS A 251 9.94 1.54 6.34
CA HIS A 251 9.78 1.19 4.93
C HIS A 251 9.28 2.40 4.16
N LEU A 252 9.83 2.60 2.97
CA LEU A 252 9.47 3.72 2.10
C LEU A 252 8.55 3.18 1.00
N VAL A 253 7.43 3.85 0.77
CA VAL A 253 6.56 3.61 -0.39
C VAL A 253 6.45 4.90 -1.19
N LEU A 254 7.08 4.95 -2.35
CA LEU A 254 6.97 6.08 -3.28
C LEU A 254 5.96 5.74 -4.37
N ALA A 255 4.90 6.53 -4.51
CA ALA A 255 3.92 6.34 -5.57
C ALA A 255 3.84 7.56 -6.47
N SER A 256 4.05 7.35 -7.77
CA SER A 256 4.21 8.41 -8.75
C SER A 256 3.48 8.06 -10.05
N GLN A 257 3.06 9.09 -10.80
CA GLN A 257 2.44 8.84 -12.11
C GLN A 257 3.45 8.43 -13.17
N LYS A 258 4.70 8.87 -13.00
CA LYS A 258 5.83 8.56 -13.88
C LYS A 258 7.04 8.15 -13.04
N PRO A 259 7.86 7.21 -13.53
CA PRO A 259 9.09 6.82 -12.85
C PRO A 259 10.03 8.01 -12.60
N MET A 260 10.62 8.06 -11.41
CA MET A 260 11.60 9.07 -11.03
C MET A 260 13.00 8.66 -11.49
N ARG A 261 13.68 9.50 -12.29
CA ARG A 261 14.93 9.12 -12.98
C ARG A 261 16.19 9.53 -12.24
N THR A 262 16.18 10.72 -11.66
CA THR A 262 17.32 11.39 -11.03
C THR A 262 17.31 11.28 -9.51
N ILE A 263 16.20 10.83 -8.92
CA ILE A 263 16.08 10.63 -7.47
C ILE A 263 16.92 9.41 -7.04
N SER A 264 18.04 9.67 -6.36
CA SER A 264 19.01 8.65 -5.94
C SER A 264 18.39 7.53 -5.09
N ALA A 265 17.38 7.84 -4.28
CA ALA A 265 16.65 6.87 -3.46
C ALA A 265 16.09 5.70 -4.29
N MET A 266 15.72 5.91 -5.56
CA MET A 266 15.18 4.87 -6.44
C MET A 266 16.16 3.73 -6.73
N ARG A 267 17.47 3.94 -6.52
CA ARG A 267 18.49 2.89 -6.63
C ARG A 267 18.45 1.88 -5.49
N LEU A 268 17.80 2.22 -4.38
CA LEU A 268 17.65 1.40 -3.19
C LEU A 268 16.23 0.81 -3.06
N VAL A 269 15.41 0.99 -4.10
CA VAL A 269 14.03 0.50 -4.16
C VAL A 269 13.98 -0.71 -5.09
N ASP A 270 14.02 -1.88 -4.47
CA ASP A 270 14.08 -3.18 -5.16
C ASP A 270 12.70 -3.73 -5.53
N VAL A 271 11.65 -3.32 -4.82
CA VAL A 271 10.27 -3.76 -5.06
C VAL A 271 9.56 -2.71 -5.89
N ARG A 272 9.22 -3.04 -7.14
CA ARG A 272 8.58 -2.11 -8.08
C ARG A 272 7.27 -2.69 -8.59
N ILE A 273 6.18 -1.96 -8.41
CA ILE A 273 4.85 -2.34 -8.89
C ILE A 273 4.45 -1.35 -9.97
N ALA A 274 4.51 -1.81 -11.23
CA ALA A 274 4.13 -1.04 -12.39
C ALA A 274 2.66 -1.32 -12.72
N LEU A 275 1.80 -0.32 -12.54
CA LEU A 275 0.48 -0.32 -13.17
C LEU A 275 0.63 0.16 -14.61
N ARG A 276 -0.48 0.45 -15.28
CA ARG A 276 -0.45 0.96 -16.66
C ARG A 276 0.46 2.19 -16.80
N LEU A 277 1.46 2.08 -17.66
CA LEU A 277 2.43 3.11 -18.02
C LEU A 277 2.47 3.30 -19.54
N ASP A 278 3.27 4.25 -20.01
CA ASP A 278 3.63 4.35 -21.42
C ASP A 278 4.91 3.53 -21.68
N HIS A 279 5.20 3.18 -22.94
CA HIS A 279 6.32 2.28 -23.29
C HIS A 279 7.67 2.69 -22.68
N GLU A 280 8.04 3.97 -22.82
CA GLU A 280 9.32 4.46 -22.29
C GLU A 280 9.40 4.34 -20.76
N ASP A 281 8.31 4.70 -20.07
CA ASP A 281 8.24 4.66 -18.62
C ASP A 281 8.18 3.21 -18.10
N SER A 282 7.52 2.30 -18.82
CA SER A 282 7.52 0.87 -18.50
C SER A 282 8.94 0.29 -18.55
N LYS A 283 9.66 0.52 -19.65
CA LYS A 283 11.06 0.05 -19.80
C LYS A 283 11.96 0.57 -18.71
N LEU A 284 11.85 1.87 -18.42
CA LEU A 284 12.65 2.47 -17.36
C LEU A 284 12.36 1.86 -15.99
N PHE A 285 11.09 1.62 -15.68
CA PHE A 285 10.68 1.28 -14.33
C PHE A 285 10.87 -0.21 -14.01
N ILE A 286 10.49 -1.09 -14.94
CA ILE A 286 10.51 -2.54 -14.73
C ILE A 286 11.42 -3.30 -15.71
N GLY A 287 12.09 -2.60 -16.63
CA GLY A 287 12.99 -3.21 -17.61
C GLY A 287 12.30 -3.76 -18.86
N SER A 288 10.98 -3.58 -18.99
CA SER A 288 10.18 -4.20 -20.05
C SER A 288 8.97 -3.36 -20.47
N ASP A 289 8.33 -3.69 -21.59
CA ASP A 289 7.18 -2.96 -22.17
C ASP A 289 5.80 -3.41 -21.63
N GLU A 290 5.77 -4.43 -20.77
CA GLU A 290 4.59 -5.20 -20.38
C GLU A 290 3.55 -4.32 -19.72
N ALA A 291 3.96 -3.35 -18.88
CA ALA A 291 3.04 -2.44 -18.23
C ALA A 291 2.39 -1.45 -19.23
N ALA A 292 3.01 -1.21 -20.38
CA ALA A 292 2.40 -0.40 -21.45
C ALA A 292 1.34 -1.16 -22.25
N THR A 293 1.38 -2.49 -22.24
CA THR A 293 0.37 -3.35 -22.89
C THR A 293 -0.94 -3.44 -22.10
N ILE A 294 -0.96 -2.98 -20.85
CA ILE A 294 -2.15 -3.00 -19.99
C ILE A 294 -3.23 -2.10 -20.60
N ARG A 295 -4.42 -2.69 -20.80
CA ARG A 295 -5.58 -2.01 -21.37
C ARG A 295 -6.05 -0.87 -20.48
N ALA A 296 -6.68 0.13 -21.08
CA ALA A 296 -7.14 1.31 -20.35
C ALA A 296 -8.24 1.02 -19.33
N GLU A 297 -9.04 0.01 -19.61
CA GLU A 297 -10.19 -0.40 -18.81
C GLU A 297 -9.76 -1.29 -17.62
N SER A 298 -8.59 -1.93 -17.72
CA SER A 298 -8.05 -2.90 -16.75
C SER A 298 -7.34 -2.20 -15.58
N ARG A 299 -8.11 -1.51 -14.74
CA ARG A 299 -7.58 -0.82 -13.55
C ARG A 299 -7.06 -1.80 -12.51
N GLY A 300 -5.99 -1.42 -11.82
CA GLY A 300 -5.38 -2.23 -10.76
C GLY A 300 -4.59 -3.44 -11.27
N ILE A 301 -4.55 -3.69 -12.58
CA ILE A 301 -3.64 -4.66 -13.17
C ILE A 301 -2.25 -4.04 -13.28
N GLY A 302 -1.23 -4.84 -12.99
CA GLY A 302 0.16 -4.43 -13.04
C GLY A 302 1.13 -5.59 -13.04
N TYR A 303 2.41 -5.24 -12.97
CA TYR A 303 3.50 -6.17 -12.87
C TYR A 303 4.36 -5.82 -11.66
N LEU A 304 4.67 -6.83 -10.85
CA LEU A 304 5.67 -6.75 -9.80
C LEU A 304 7.03 -7.16 -10.36
N ARG A 305 8.03 -6.33 -10.09
CA ARG A 305 9.44 -6.60 -10.29
C ARG A 305 10.13 -6.55 -8.93
N THR A 306 10.92 -7.59 -8.63
CA THR A 306 11.85 -7.58 -7.49
C THR A 306 13.27 -7.77 -8.02
N ALA A 307 14.27 -7.15 -7.40
CA ALA A 307 15.65 -7.21 -7.88
C ALA A 307 16.28 -8.62 -7.86
N HIS A 308 15.72 -9.59 -7.11
CA HIS A 308 16.20 -10.98 -7.01
C HIS A 308 15.10 -12.00 -7.36
N SER A 309 14.37 -11.80 -8.45
CA SER A 309 13.87 -12.99 -9.15
C SER A 309 15.04 -13.57 -9.94
N ASP A 310 15.35 -14.85 -9.76
CA ASP A 310 16.26 -15.56 -10.64
C ASP A 310 15.66 -15.47 -12.06
N GLY A 311 16.23 -14.60 -12.89
CA GLY A 311 15.68 -14.20 -14.17
C GLY A 311 14.81 -12.95 -14.14
N ASP A 312 14.63 -12.35 -15.32
CA ASP A 312 13.83 -11.15 -15.57
C ASP A 312 12.32 -11.28 -15.25
N SER A 313 11.90 -12.23 -14.41
CA SER A 313 10.50 -12.59 -14.23
C SER A 313 9.70 -11.46 -13.60
N LEU A 314 8.87 -10.84 -14.42
CA LEU A 314 7.79 -9.99 -14.00
C LEU A 314 6.65 -10.88 -13.51
N VAL A 315 6.12 -10.58 -12.32
CA VAL A 315 4.94 -11.27 -11.80
C VAL A 315 3.71 -10.42 -12.13
N PRO A 316 2.84 -10.87 -13.05
CA PRO A 316 1.60 -10.16 -13.33
C PRO A 316 0.65 -10.30 -12.15
N LEU A 317 0.06 -9.19 -11.74
CA LEU A 317 -0.84 -9.14 -10.59
C LEU A 317 -2.01 -8.18 -10.80
N ARG A 318 -3.06 -8.40 -10.03
CA ARG A 318 -4.15 -7.45 -9.77
C ARG A 318 -4.04 -6.97 -8.33
N THR A 319 -3.89 -5.68 -8.13
CA THR A 319 -3.96 -5.05 -6.80
C THR A 319 -5.36 -5.21 -6.22
N PHE A 320 -5.48 -5.24 -4.90
CA PHE A 320 -6.77 -5.47 -4.24
C PHE A 320 -7.84 -4.45 -4.65
N ASP A 321 -9.01 -4.95 -5.02
CA ASP A 321 -10.14 -4.13 -5.44
C ASP A 321 -10.91 -3.59 -4.23
N VAL A 322 -10.28 -2.62 -3.57
CA VAL A 322 -10.87 -1.94 -2.42
C VAL A 322 -11.91 -0.88 -2.81
N GLY A 323 -12.36 -0.88 -4.08
CA GLY A 323 -13.53 -0.14 -4.53
C GLY A 323 -14.84 -0.92 -4.43
N ALA A 324 -14.76 -2.22 -4.11
CA ALA A 324 -15.90 -3.10 -3.90
C ALA A 324 -16.55 -2.87 -2.52
N PRO A 325 -17.89 -3.02 -2.39
CA PRO A 325 -18.60 -2.85 -1.11
C PRO A 325 -18.05 -3.71 0.04
N ALA A 326 -17.53 -4.89 -0.28
CA ALA A 326 -16.97 -5.81 0.69
C ALA A 326 -15.70 -5.26 1.39
N ALA A 327 -14.97 -4.35 0.74
CA ALA A 327 -13.85 -3.62 1.36
C ALA A 327 -14.31 -2.74 2.53
N GLU A 328 -15.50 -2.13 2.43
CA GLU A 328 -16.03 -1.26 3.49
C GLU A 328 -16.31 -2.03 4.78
N HIS A 329 -16.74 -3.29 4.67
CA HIS A 329 -16.97 -4.14 5.84
C HIS A 329 -15.66 -4.47 6.55
N LEU A 330 -14.62 -4.81 5.79
CA LEU A 330 -13.28 -5.01 6.34
C LEU A 330 -12.74 -3.72 6.97
N TRP A 331 -12.94 -2.56 6.33
CA TRP A 331 -12.53 -1.27 6.89
C TRP A 331 -13.24 -0.95 8.20
N LYS A 332 -14.55 -1.16 8.28
CA LYS A 332 -15.31 -1.00 9.51
C LYS A 332 -14.79 -1.92 10.60
N ARG A 333 -14.51 -3.19 10.27
CA ARG A 333 -13.92 -4.15 11.21
C ARG A 333 -12.57 -3.69 11.72
N VAL A 334 -11.65 -3.33 10.84
CA VAL A 334 -10.30 -2.85 11.24
C VAL A 334 -10.41 -1.57 12.07
N SER A 335 -11.31 -0.65 11.71
CA SER A 335 -11.49 0.62 12.42
C SER A 335 -12.15 0.46 13.81
N SER A 336 -12.88 -0.63 14.05
CA SER A 336 -13.48 -0.90 15.37
C SER A 336 -12.51 -1.57 16.34
N MET A 337 -11.37 -2.06 15.85
CA MET A 337 -10.34 -2.69 16.68
C MET A 337 -9.58 -1.66 17.53
N PRO A 338 -9.04 -2.04 18.69
CA PRO A 338 -8.29 -1.14 19.55
C PRO A 338 -7.00 -0.64 18.91
N THR A 339 -6.61 0.60 19.24
CA THR A 339 -5.30 1.18 18.92
C THR A 339 -4.18 0.54 19.71
N SER A 340 -2.96 0.56 19.18
CA SER A 340 -1.76 0.26 19.99
C SER A 340 -1.73 1.18 21.20
N PRO A 341 -1.65 0.65 22.44
CA PRO A 341 -1.55 1.49 23.62
C PRO A 341 -0.16 2.11 23.79
N THR A 342 0.87 1.57 23.13
CA THR A 342 2.28 1.88 23.40
C THR A 342 2.96 2.68 22.30
N TYR A 343 2.55 2.52 21.03
CA TYR A 343 3.19 3.25 19.93
C TYR A 343 2.44 4.51 19.54
N ARG A 344 3.13 5.66 19.64
CA ARG A 344 2.77 6.91 18.96
C ARG A 344 4.04 7.54 18.40
N ILE A 345 3.96 8.13 17.21
CA ILE A 345 5.02 9.01 16.77
C ILE A 345 4.93 10.26 17.65
N ALA A 346 5.99 10.55 18.39
CA ALA A 346 6.05 11.74 19.21
C ALA A 346 5.88 12.97 18.32
N GLU A 347 5.00 13.89 18.72
CA GLU A 347 4.95 15.20 18.07
C GLU A 347 6.34 15.85 18.16
N PRO A 348 6.78 16.55 17.10
CA PRO A 348 8.03 17.28 17.16
C PRO A 348 7.99 18.19 18.39
N SER A 349 8.92 17.98 19.35
CA SER A 349 9.03 18.88 20.48
C SER A 349 9.15 20.30 19.94
N ALA A 350 8.24 21.19 20.33
CA ALA A 350 8.39 22.62 20.10
C ALA A 350 9.63 23.10 20.88
N ALA A 351 10.79 23.00 20.25
CA ALA A 351 12.05 23.51 20.74
C ALA A 351 12.81 23.94 19.48
N GLY A 352 13.24 25.19 19.31
CA GLY A 352 13.52 26.26 20.26
C GLY A 352 14.68 27.03 19.66
#